data_AF-A0A418MBQ7-F1
#
_entry.id   AF-A0A418MBQ7-F1
#
_cell.length_a   1.000
_cell.length_b   1.000
_cell.length_c   1.000
_cell.angle_alpha   90.00
_cell.angle_beta   90.00
_cell.angle_gamma   90.00
#
_symmetry.space_group_name_H-M   'P 1'
#
loop_
_entity.id
_entity.type
_entity.pdbx_description
1 polymer ?
#
loop_
_entity_poly.entity_id
_entity_poly.type
_entity_poly.pdbx_seq_one_letter_code
_entity_poly.pdbx_strand_id
1 'polypeptide(L)'
;MTINQSIRTLTTVLLLTGSAWSMTACETAPVEPNPTTPDITNSATGVSTEVGKPAGTSVTKTIGPAGGVIVLPDSRLTLTIPSGAVDTETVITIQPVENKAFGGTGSAYQITPNDLTLKKNALLTWQYTPEELDGSAPEAVGLAYQDKNGVWHGRNDLIVDKAKKSVTAPVSHLAHWSFYEQFQIHADRKVIAPTEQANLVVHYQEGYSEAKGPNDISNLILLTPLKTLSASRVVRWTINGVTAGVGHSDNYAVAGQITEDRSLAKAAYDAPTREPETNPVAIAAEIDLKQFGRLILVQSIQVESNSLLQVGGHTDSNPAISLTVTGKELRAVVMSGMGVPMVSFIIPNFTGKGTYSFPEPKGTVNEATAIIDYGSGYIQGYYRPYTSEWVSGNVTLTISEHGGSGKPTRGTLAGTFYQGTTGIGVRVKFKAAPVYIP
;
A
#
# COMPACT_ATOMS: atom_id res chain seq x y z
N MET A 1 57.23 32.57 44.32
CA MET A 1 57.06 32.05 45.69
C MET A 1 56.96 30.53 45.59
N THR A 2 57.93 29.80 46.15
CA THR A 2 57.96 28.36 46.56
C THR A 2 56.89 27.37 45.98
N ILE A 3 57.24 26.28 45.25
CA ILE A 3 57.89 24.99 45.68
C ILE A 3 56.86 24.04 46.37
N ASN A 4 56.73 22.70 46.16
CA ASN A 4 57.54 21.57 45.63
C ASN A 4 56.58 20.51 44.97
N GLN A 5 56.93 19.61 44.02
CA GLN A 5 57.63 18.29 44.11
C GLN A 5 57.16 17.34 45.26
N SER A 6 57.20 15.99 45.20
CA SER A 6 57.99 15.04 44.37
C SER A 6 57.47 13.58 44.38
N ILE A 7 57.58 12.86 43.24
CA ILE A 7 58.30 11.57 42.97
C ILE A 7 58.13 10.31 43.89
N ARG A 8 57.96 9.12 43.27
CA ARG A 8 58.79 7.86 43.39
C ARG A 8 58.19 6.68 42.57
N THR A 9 58.74 6.27 41.40
CA THR A 9 59.81 5.24 41.10
C THR A 9 59.42 3.78 41.40
N LEU A 10 59.25 2.94 40.35
CA LEU A 10 60.17 1.91 39.79
C LEU A 10 60.32 0.61 40.63
N THR A 11 60.35 -0.60 40.05
CA THR A 11 61.55 -1.34 39.58
C THR A 11 61.06 -2.69 38.95
N THR A 12 61.34 -3.05 37.67
CA THR A 12 62.41 -3.97 37.13
C THR A 12 62.33 -5.42 37.69
N VAL A 13 62.48 -6.56 36.97
CA VAL A 13 63.52 -6.99 35.99
C VAL A 13 63.03 -8.04 34.93
N LEU A 14 63.87 -8.27 33.91
CA LEU A 14 63.91 -9.20 32.75
C LEU A 14 64.22 -10.70 33.08
N LEU A 15 63.87 -11.67 32.20
CA LEU A 15 64.77 -12.80 31.78
C LEU A 15 64.22 -13.69 30.63
N LEU A 16 65.12 -14.24 29.80
CA LEU A 16 64.86 -15.22 28.73
C LEU A 16 65.09 -16.67 29.23
N THR A 17 64.37 -17.64 28.65
CA THR A 17 64.91 -18.96 28.25
C THR A 17 64.05 -19.56 27.12
N GLY A 18 64.62 -20.49 26.34
CA GLY A 18 63.87 -21.29 25.37
C GLY A 18 64.20 -22.78 25.50
N SER A 19 63.41 -23.65 24.89
CA SER A 19 63.79 -25.02 24.50
C SER A 19 62.70 -25.66 23.63
N ALA A 20 63.10 -26.57 22.76
CA ALA A 20 62.22 -27.22 21.78
C ALA A 20 61.84 -28.64 22.22
N TRP A 21 60.61 -29.06 21.90
CA TRP A 21 60.20 -30.46 21.86
C TRP A 21 59.36 -30.71 20.59
N SER A 22 59.67 -31.79 19.89
CA SER A 22 59.05 -32.18 18.61
C SER A 22 58.17 -33.43 18.78
N MET A 23 57.55 -33.87 17.67
CA MET A 23 56.67 -35.06 17.49
C MET A 23 55.18 -34.77 17.78
N THR A 24 54.21 -35.10 16.91
CA THR A 24 54.28 -35.91 15.67
C THR A 24 53.15 -35.58 14.66
N ALA A 25 53.51 -35.60 13.38
CA ALA A 25 52.72 -35.87 12.16
C ALA A 25 51.17 -35.73 12.15
N CYS A 26 50.68 -34.86 11.25
CA CYS A 26 49.78 -35.29 10.18
C CYS A 26 50.12 -34.50 8.90
N GLU A 27 49.91 -35.10 7.74
CA GLU A 27 50.54 -34.71 6.46
C GLU A 27 49.64 -33.78 5.63
N THR A 28 50.13 -32.57 5.31
CA THR A 28 49.49 -31.66 4.35
C THR A 28 50.48 -31.28 3.26
N ALA A 29 50.11 -31.50 1.99
CA ALA A 29 50.94 -31.17 0.84
C ALA A 29 51.27 -29.67 0.78
N PRO A 30 52.49 -29.29 0.36
CA PRO A 30 52.90 -27.89 0.30
C PRO A 30 52.28 -27.18 -0.91
N VAL A 31 51.56 -26.09 -0.64
CA VAL A 31 51.19 -25.08 -1.65
C VAL A 31 52.17 -23.93 -1.53
N GLU A 32 52.94 -23.66 -2.58
CA GLU A 32 53.86 -22.52 -2.65
C GLU A 32 53.07 -21.20 -2.71
N PRO A 33 53.48 -20.14 -1.99
CA PRO A 33 52.74 -18.89 -1.94
C PRO A 33 53.06 -18.00 -3.15
N ASN A 34 52.20 -18.02 -4.17
CA ASN A 34 52.19 -16.95 -5.17
C ASN A 34 51.53 -15.69 -4.57
N PRO A 35 52.08 -14.49 -4.80
CA PRO A 35 51.60 -13.28 -4.14
C PRO A 35 50.19 -12.92 -4.64
N THR A 36 49.23 -12.87 -3.73
CA THR A 36 47.91 -12.30 -3.99
C THR A 36 48.04 -10.81 -4.27
N THR A 37 48.06 -10.46 -5.55
CA THR A 37 47.58 -9.15 -6.01
C THR A 37 46.18 -8.96 -5.42
N PRO A 38 45.86 -7.82 -4.78
CA PRO A 38 44.51 -7.60 -4.25
C PRO A 38 43.52 -7.58 -5.42
N ASP A 39 42.66 -8.59 -5.46
CA ASP A 39 41.68 -8.79 -6.52
C ASP A 39 40.52 -7.81 -6.33
N ILE A 40 40.69 -6.57 -6.82
CA ILE A 40 39.63 -5.57 -6.88
C ILE A 40 38.75 -5.84 -8.10
N THR A 41 38.05 -6.96 -8.10
CA THR A 41 37.02 -7.28 -9.09
C THR A 41 35.65 -6.78 -8.63
N ASN A 42 35.47 -5.46 -8.71
CA ASN A 42 34.14 -4.84 -8.75
C ASN A 42 33.42 -5.26 -10.04
N SER A 43 32.80 -6.44 -10.03
CA SER A 43 31.84 -6.88 -11.06
C SER A 43 30.43 -6.85 -10.51
N ALA A 44 29.79 -5.67 -10.61
CA ALA A 44 28.35 -5.54 -10.40
C ALA A 44 27.60 -6.15 -11.59
N THR A 45 27.44 -7.47 -11.62
CA THR A 45 26.52 -8.13 -12.55
C THR A 45 25.09 -7.78 -12.16
N GLY A 46 24.47 -6.89 -12.93
CA GLY A 46 23.10 -6.41 -12.69
C GLY A 46 22.07 -7.54 -12.66
N VAL A 47 20.98 -7.33 -11.92
CA VAL A 47 19.92 -8.35 -11.79
C VAL A 47 19.04 -8.36 -13.03
N SER A 48 18.97 -9.51 -13.69
CA SER A 48 18.21 -9.70 -14.93
C SER A 48 16.75 -10.08 -14.67
N THR A 49 15.87 -9.77 -15.62
CA THR A 49 14.45 -10.13 -15.66
C THR A 49 14.06 -10.55 -17.08
N GLU A 50 12.95 -11.29 -17.23
CA GLU A 50 12.39 -11.58 -18.55
C GLU A 50 11.84 -10.31 -19.23
N VAL A 51 11.65 -10.35 -20.56
CA VAL A 51 10.89 -9.33 -21.28
C VAL A 51 9.40 -9.49 -20.92
N GLY A 52 8.74 -8.39 -20.58
CA GLY A 52 7.31 -8.36 -20.30
C GLY A 52 6.43 -8.91 -21.44
N LYS A 53 5.34 -9.59 -21.09
CA LYS A 53 4.37 -10.11 -22.06
C LYS A 53 3.55 -8.96 -22.70
N PRO A 54 3.17 -9.04 -23.99
CA PRO A 54 2.31 -8.05 -24.63
C PRO A 54 1.03 -7.76 -23.87
N ALA A 55 0.74 -6.47 -23.67
CA ALA A 55 -0.44 -5.94 -23.03
C ALA A 55 -1.03 -4.79 -23.88
N GLY A 56 -2.35 -4.76 -24.07
CA GLY A 56 -2.98 -3.73 -24.89
C GLY A 56 -2.58 -3.72 -26.37
N THR A 57 -2.93 -2.64 -27.06
CA THR A 57 -2.85 -2.53 -28.53
C THR A 57 -1.56 -1.86 -28.98
N SER A 58 -0.87 -2.44 -29.98
CA SER A 58 0.28 -1.83 -30.64
C SER A 58 -0.12 -0.68 -31.58
N VAL A 59 0.78 0.29 -31.74
CA VAL A 59 0.69 1.34 -32.77
C VAL A 59 1.95 1.33 -33.61
N THR A 60 1.78 1.20 -34.93
CA THR A 60 2.85 1.25 -35.92
C THR A 60 2.75 2.52 -36.76
N LYS A 61 3.89 3.19 -37.02
CA LYS A 61 3.97 4.37 -37.87
C LYS A 61 5.32 4.46 -38.56
N THR A 62 5.33 4.81 -39.83
CA THR A 62 6.56 5.15 -40.55
C THR A 62 6.98 6.58 -40.20
N ILE A 63 8.26 6.75 -39.85
CA ILE A 63 8.86 8.02 -39.46
C ILE A 63 10.12 8.24 -40.29
N GLY A 64 10.15 9.31 -41.07
CA GLY A 64 11.31 9.73 -41.87
C GLY A 64 12.12 10.87 -41.24
N PRO A 65 13.07 11.47 -41.98
CA PRO A 65 13.94 12.55 -41.50
C PRO A 65 13.20 13.83 -41.03
N ALA A 66 11.94 14.02 -41.44
CA ALA A 66 11.09 15.08 -40.91
C ALA A 66 10.76 14.91 -39.41
N GLY A 67 10.99 13.72 -38.84
CA GLY A 67 10.54 13.36 -37.50
C GLY A 67 9.04 13.06 -37.47
N GLY A 68 8.47 13.01 -36.28
CA GLY A 68 7.04 12.81 -36.09
C GLY A 68 6.66 12.45 -34.67
N VAL A 69 5.36 12.24 -34.45
CA VAL A 69 4.78 11.86 -33.16
C VAL A 69 4.03 10.55 -33.30
N ILE A 70 4.22 9.64 -32.33
CA ILE A 70 3.42 8.43 -32.13
C ILE A 70 2.74 8.58 -30.76
N VAL A 71 1.42 8.45 -30.73
CA VAL A 71 0.61 8.49 -29.51
C VAL A 71 -0.14 7.17 -29.41
N LEU A 72 -0.18 6.56 -28.24
CA LEU A 72 -1.00 5.36 -28.02
C LEU A 72 -2.50 5.71 -27.98
N PRO A 73 -3.42 4.77 -28.27
CA PRO A 73 -4.85 5.10 -28.38
C PRO A 73 -5.48 5.55 -27.06
N ASP A 74 -4.89 5.13 -25.94
CA ASP A 74 -5.24 5.53 -24.58
C ASP A 74 -4.67 6.90 -24.16
N SER A 75 -3.87 7.53 -25.03
CA SER A 75 -3.10 8.76 -24.78
C SER A 75 -2.16 8.70 -23.57
N ARG A 76 -1.86 7.51 -23.04
CA ARG A 76 -1.02 7.33 -21.84
C ARG A 76 0.46 7.52 -22.15
N LEU A 77 0.89 7.15 -23.37
CA LEU A 77 2.26 7.35 -23.84
C LEU A 77 2.30 8.15 -25.14
N THR A 78 3.26 9.07 -25.24
CA THR A 78 3.63 9.78 -26.46
C THR A 78 5.13 9.68 -26.71
N LEU A 79 5.52 9.25 -27.91
CA LEU A 79 6.89 9.31 -28.40
C LEU A 79 6.99 10.42 -29.46
N THR A 80 7.79 11.45 -29.17
CA THR A 80 8.06 12.58 -30.08
C THR A 80 9.48 12.48 -30.61
N ILE A 81 9.60 12.22 -31.92
CA ILE A 81 10.87 12.04 -32.63
C ILE A 81 11.18 13.33 -33.39
N PRO A 82 12.25 14.08 -33.05
CA PRO A 82 12.56 15.34 -33.72
C PRO A 82 13.12 15.12 -35.14
N SER A 83 13.02 16.14 -35.99
CA SER A 83 13.61 16.09 -37.34
C SER A 83 15.11 15.86 -37.29
N GLY A 84 15.59 14.94 -38.12
CA GLY A 84 16.98 14.47 -38.17
C GLY A 84 17.38 13.54 -37.01
N ALA A 85 16.42 12.93 -36.31
CA ALA A 85 16.70 11.81 -35.40
C ALA A 85 16.92 10.48 -36.14
N VAL A 86 16.30 10.31 -37.31
CA VAL A 86 16.46 9.16 -38.22
C VAL A 86 16.86 9.64 -39.62
N ASP A 87 17.61 8.82 -40.37
CA ASP A 87 18.13 9.16 -41.70
C ASP A 87 17.22 8.77 -42.86
N THR A 88 16.34 7.79 -42.64
CA THR A 88 15.48 7.20 -43.67
C THR A 88 14.11 6.86 -43.08
N GLU A 89 13.13 6.61 -43.95
CA GLU A 89 11.80 6.14 -43.56
C GLU A 89 11.89 4.84 -42.76
N THR A 90 11.62 4.93 -41.45
CA THR A 90 11.75 3.85 -40.48
C THR A 90 10.38 3.47 -39.96
N VAL A 91 9.99 2.19 -40.08
CA VAL A 91 8.75 1.69 -39.47
C VAL A 91 8.99 1.47 -37.98
N ILE A 92 8.37 2.30 -37.15
CA ILE A 92 8.47 2.22 -35.68
C ILE A 92 7.16 1.67 -35.13
N THR A 93 7.25 0.70 -34.22
CA THR A 93 6.08 0.13 -33.52
C THR A 93 6.26 0.20 -32.02
N ILE A 94 5.26 0.75 -31.32
CA ILE A 94 5.16 0.77 -29.86
C ILE A 94 4.11 -0.26 -29.45
N GLN A 95 4.48 -1.21 -28.60
CA GLN A 95 3.58 -2.20 -27.98
C GLN A 95 3.72 -2.09 -26.46
N PRO A 96 2.63 -1.80 -25.70
CA PRO A 96 2.70 -1.91 -24.25
C PRO A 96 2.89 -3.37 -23.84
N VAL A 97 3.57 -3.58 -22.71
CA VAL A 97 3.97 -4.88 -22.18
C VAL A 97 3.92 -4.86 -20.65
N GLU A 98 3.83 -6.02 -20.03
CA GLU A 98 3.94 -6.21 -18.58
C GLU A 98 5.22 -5.54 -18.06
N ASN A 99 5.09 -4.73 -17.01
CA ASN A 99 6.25 -4.04 -16.44
C ASN A 99 7.09 -4.98 -15.57
N LYS A 100 8.31 -5.27 -16.02
CA LYS A 100 9.28 -6.13 -15.31
C LYS A 100 10.42 -5.35 -14.64
N ALA A 101 10.43 -4.02 -14.72
CA ALA A 101 11.43 -3.20 -14.05
C ALA A 101 11.25 -3.27 -12.53
N PHE A 102 12.35 -3.29 -11.78
CA PHE A 102 12.27 -3.25 -10.32
C PHE A 102 11.71 -1.90 -9.85
N GLY A 103 10.60 -1.93 -9.11
CA GLY A 103 9.84 -0.70 -8.80
C GLY A 103 9.11 -0.10 -10.00
N GLY A 104 8.89 -0.88 -11.06
CA GLY A 104 8.17 -0.44 -12.25
C GLY A 104 6.75 0.04 -11.93
N THR A 105 6.36 1.18 -12.50
CA THR A 105 5.03 1.77 -12.39
C THR A 105 4.37 1.91 -13.76
N GLY A 106 3.05 1.76 -13.82
CA GLY A 106 2.32 1.64 -15.09
C GLY A 106 2.78 0.45 -15.97
N SER A 107 2.48 0.53 -17.27
CA SER A 107 2.98 -0.44 -18.27
C SER A 107 4.42 -0.12 -18.68
N ALA A 108 5.16 -1.14 -19.10
CA ALA A 108 6.36 -0.95 -19.89
C ALA A 108 6.01 -0.94 -21.39
N TYR A 109 6.96 -0.58 -22.25
CA TYR A 109 6.73 -0.35 -23.68
C TYR A 109 7.89 -0.92 -24.50
N GLN A 110 7.59 -1.90 -25.34
CA GLN A 110 8.51 -2.40 -26.34
C GLN A 110 8.44 -1.50 -27.58
N ILE A 111 9.52 -0.76 -27.86
CA ILE A 111 9.64 0.12 -29.03
C ILE A 111 10.60 -0.50 -30.04
N THR A 112 10.06 -0.93 -31.18
CA THR A 112 10.81 -1.61 -32.24
C THR A 112 11.01 -0.71 -33.47
N PRO A 113 12.09 -0.89 -34.26
CA PRO A 113 13.17 -1.87 -34.09
C PRO A 113 14.04 -1.61 -32.86
N ASN A 114 14.34 -2.65 -32.09
CA ASN A 114 15.20 -2.54 -30.90
C ASN A 114 16.62 -2.11 -31.29
N ASP A 115 17.32 -1.48 -30.35
CA ASP A 115 18.72 -1.03 -30.43
C ASP A 115 18.99 -0.02 -31.57
N LEU A 116 17.95 0.59 -32.16
CA LEU A 116 18.10 1.67 -33.13
C LEU A 116 18.53 2.96 -32.42
N THR A 117 19.81 3.29 -32.49
CA THR A 117 20.37 4.57 -32.04
C THR A 117 19.81 5.73 -32.86
N LEU A 118 19.31 6.76 -32.18
CA LEU A 118 18.81 7.99 -32.78
C LEU A 118 19.91 9.04 -32.85
N LYS A 119 19.98 9.81 -33.95
CA LYS A 119 20.93 10.93 -34.10
C LYS A 119 20.62 12.15 -33.23
N LYS A 120 19.40 12.21 -32.70
CA LYS A 120 18.92 13.20 -31.73
C LYS A 120 17.96 12.48 -30.80
N ASN A 121 18.02 12.79 -29.50
CA ASN A 121 17.12 12.17 -28.54
C ASN A 121 15.66 12.44 -28.91
N ALA A 122 14.84 11.38 -28.95
CA ALA A 122 13.39 11.52 -28.94
C ALA A 122 12.93 11.82 -27.50
N LEU A 123 11.71 12.33 -27.34
CA LEU A 123 11.09 12.53 -26.04
C LEU A 123 10.01 11.47 -25.82
N LEU A 124 10.11 10.76 -24.70
CA LEU A 124 9.09 9.83 -24.23
C LEU A 124 8.33 10.48 -23.08
N THR A 125 7.04 10.76 -23.30
CA THR A 125 6.14 11.37 -22.32
C THR A 125 5.11 10.35 -21.86
N TRP A 126 5.04 10.13 -20.55
CA TRP A 126 4.00 9.34 -19.88
C TRP A 126 3.05 10.27 -19.13
N GLN A 127 1.75 10.12 -19.40
CA GLN A 127 0.67 10.73 -18.64
C GLN A 127 0.31 9.77 -17.51
N TYR A 128 0.53 10.13 -16.26
CA TYR A 128 0.25 9.29 -15.09
C TYR A 128 -1.10 9.64 -14.45
N THR A 129 -1.72 8.68 -13.75
CA THR A 129 -2.86 8.94 -12.88
C THR A 129 -2.42 9.01 -11.41
N PRO A 130 -3.19 9.65 -10.51
CA PRO A 130 -2.87 9.65 -9.08
C PRO A 130 -2.77 8.25 -8.47
N GLU A 131 -3.58 7.32 -8.97
CA GLU A 131 -3.68 5.94 -8.45
C GLU A 131 -2.45 5.10 -8.80
N GLU A 132 -1.77 5.40 -9.90
CA GLU A 132 -0.53 4.75 -10.32
C GLU A 132 0.68 5.21 -9.50
N LEU A 133 0.60 6.39 -8.87
CA LEU A 133 1.62 6.91 -7.97
C LEU A 133 1.15 6.90 -6.50
N ASP A 134 0.13 6.12 -6.16
CA ASP A 134 -0.38 5.95 -4.80
C ASP A 134 0.61 5.11 -3.96
N GLY A 135 1.37 5.82 -3.12
CA GLY A 135 2.56 5.34 -2.42
C GLY A 135 3.80 6.18 -2.75
N SER A 136 3.82 6.90 -3.88
CA SER A 136 5.01 7.58 -4.41
C SER A 136 4.80 9.09 -4.59
N ALA A 137 5.55 9.71 -5.50
CA ALA A 137 5.46 11.10 -5.91
C ALA A 137 5.92 11.25 -7.38
N PRO A 138 5.39 12.21 -8.16
CA PRO A 138 5.86 12.47 -9.53
C PRO A 138 7.37 12.73 -9.63
N GLU A 139 7.95 13.40 -8.63
CA GLU A 139 9.38 13.66 -8.50
C GLU A 139 10.23 12.42 -8.15
N ALA A 140 9.59 11.31 -7.79
CA ALA A 140 10.24 10.02 -7.58
C ALA A 140 10.28 9.15 -8.84
N VAL A 141 9.64 9.56 -9.94
CA VAL A 141 9.54 8.74 -11.15
C VAL A 141 10.82 8.82 -11.97
N GLY A 142 11.40 7.66 -12.25
CA GLY A 142 12.47 7.46 -13.23
C GLY A 142 11.97 6.77 -14.50
N LEU A 143 12.85 6.72 -15.50
CA LEU A 143 12.70 5.93 -16.73
C LEU A 143 13.86 4.93 -16.81
N ALA A 144 13.62 3.70 -17.25
CA ALA A 144 14.66 2.70 -17.48
C ALA A 144 14.48 2.00 -18.82
N TYR A 145 15.58 1.53 -19.41
CA TYR A 145 15.53 0.55 -20.50
C TYR A 145 16.05 -0.81 -20.04
N GLN A 146 15.54 -1.88 -20.65
CA GLN A 146 16.04 -3.23 -20.47
C GLN A 146 17.07 -3.54 -21.57
N ASP A 147 18.27 -3.96 -21.20
CA ASP A 147 19.30 -4.37 -22.16
C ASP A 147 19.11 -5.82 -22.66
N LYS A 148 19.94 -6.23 -23.63
CA LYS A 148 19.94 -7.58 -24.19
C LYS A 148 20.21 -8.72 -23.19
N ASN A 149 20.72 -8.40 -21.99
CA ASN A 149 20.95 -9.36 -20.91
C ASN A 149 19.77 -9.40 -19.92
N GLY A 150 18.70 -8.62 -20.17
CA GLY A 150 17.53 -8.48 -19.29
C GLY A 150 17.74 -7.54 -18.11
N VAL A 151 18.87 -6.81 -18.06
CA VAL A 151 19.24 -5.90 -16.97
C VAL A 151 18.65 -4.52 -17.24
N TRP A 152 18.11 -3.89 -16.20
CA TRP A 152 17.47 -2.57 -16.30
C TRP A 152 18.44 -1.44 -15.95
N HIS A 153 18.49 -0.43 -16.82
CA HIS A 153 19.34 0.75 -16.73
C HIS A 153 18.46 1.99 -16.59
N GLY A 154 18.32 2.50 -15.37
CA GLY A 154 17.44 3.60 -14.98
C GLY A 154 18.09 4.99 -14.99
N ARG A 155 17.27 6.02 -15.13
CA ARG A 155 17.60 7.44 -15.01
C ARG A 155 16.45 8.19 -14.33
N ASN A 156 16.75 9.32 -13.69
CA ASN A 156 15.77 10.11 -12.94
C ASN A 156 15.79 11.62 -13.27
N ASP A 157 16.53 12.03 -14.30
CA ASP A 157 16.54 13.39 -14.85
C ASP A 157 15.32 13.63 -15.78
N LEU A 158 14.12 13.41 -15.23
CA LEU A 158 12.85 13.57 -15.94
C LEU A 158 12.29 14.99 -15.74
N ILE A 159 11.63 15.51 -16.78
CA ILE A 159 10.85 16.74 -16.71
C ILE A 159 9.45 16.39 -16.20
N VAL A 160 9.13 16.84 -14.98
CA VAL A 160 7.85 16.61 -14.32
C VAL A 160 6.92 17.82 -14.50
N ASP A 161 5.75 17.61 -15.11
CA ASP A 161 4.67 18.59 -15.18
C ASP A 161 3.48 18.09 -14.34
N LYS A 162 3.42 18.53 -13.08
CA LYS A 162 2.37 18.15 -12.13
C LYS A 162 0.99 18.72 -12.48
N ALA A 163 0.92 19.80 -13.27
CA ALA A 163 -0.35 20.39 -13.70
C ALA A 163 -1.00 19.56 -14.82
N LYS A 164 -0.18 19.05 -15.74
CA LYS A 164 -0.65 18.12 -16.80
C LYS A 164 -0.65 16.64 -16.38
N LYS A 165 -0.11 16.32 -15.21
CA LYS A 165 0.14 14.95 -14.73
C LYS A 165 0.99 14.13 -15.70
N SER A 166 2.10 14.74 -16.14
CA SER A 166 3.02 14.12 -17.11
C SER A 166 4.44 14.08 -16.59
N VAL A 167 5.18 13.02 -16.95
CA VAL A 167 6.65 12.98 -16.89
C VAL A 167 7.21 12.78 -18.28
N THR A 168 8.31 13.46 -18.61
CA THR A 168 8.96 13.37 -19.92
C THR A 168 10.46 13.14 -19.77
N ALA A 169 11.00 12.16 -20.49
CA ALA A 169 12.44 11.88 -20.53
C ALA A 169 12.97 11.85 -21.98
N PRO A 170 14.25 12.20 -22.20
CA PRO A 170 14.91 11.96 -23.48
C PRO A 170 15.33 10.49 -23.62
N VAL A 171 15.06 9.89 -24.78
CA VAL A 171 15.54 8.54 -25.17
C VAL A 171 16.48 8.65 -26.37
N SER A 172 17.66 8.03 -26.26
CA SER A 172 18.71 8.06 -27.28
C SER A 172 18.61 6.93 -28.31
N HIS A 173 17.80 5.92 -28.03
CA HIS A 173 17.63 4.74 -28.86
C HIS A 173 16.24 4.10 -28.62
N LEU A 174 15.79 3.29 -29.57
CA LEU A 174 14.59 2.48 -29.42
C LEU A 174 14.93 1.19 -28.66
N ALA A 175 14.13 0.84 -27.66
CA ALA A 175 14.35 -0.32 -26.79
C ALA A 175 13.05 -0.72 -26.09
N HIS A 176 13.15 -1.69 -25.17
CA HIS A 176 12.15 -1.90 -24.15
C HIS A 176 12.34 -0.85 -23.05
N TRP A 177 11.37 0.06 -22.88
CA TRP A 177 11.41 1.17 -21.92
C TRP A 177 10.34 1.00 -20.84
N SER A 178 10.59 1.45 -19.61
CA SER A 178 9.67 1.37 -18.48
C SER A 178 9.85 2.53 -17.49
N PHE A 179 8.76 3.07 -16.97
CA PHE A 179 8.81 4.01 -15.84
C PHE A 179 8.89 3.23 -14.52
N TYR A 180 9.62 3.78 -13.55
CA TYR A 180 9.81 3.16 -12.24
C TYR A 180 9.81 4.20 -11.12
N GLU A 181 9.56 3.77 -9.89
CA GLU A 181 9.56 4.63 -8.71
C GLU A 181 10.86 4.47 -7.92
N GLN A 182 11.64 5.55 -7.88
CA GLN A 182 12.90 5.64 -7.14
C GLN A 182 12.69 5.57 -5.62
N PHE A 183 11.52 6.01 -5.14
CA PHE A 183 11.07 5.97 -3.75
C PHE A 183 9.56 5.70 -3.70
N GLN A 184 9.10 4.85 -2.80
CA GLN A 184 7.67 4.58 -2.59
C GLN A 184 7.39 4.08 -1.16
N ILE A 185 6.19 4.33 -0.65
CA ILE A 185 5.58 3.67 0.51
C ILE A 185 4.79 2.48 0.00
N HIS A 186 5.07 1.29 0.53
CA HIS A 186 4.22 0.12 0.34
C HIS A 186 3.39 -0.12 1.62
N ALA A 187 2.07 -0.19 1.48
CA ALA A 187 1.17 -0.65 2.55
C ALA A 187 0.82 -2.14 2.37
N ASP A 188 0.84 -2.92 3.45
CA ASP A 188 0.37 -4.32 3.43
C ASP A 188 -1.15 -4.44 3.18
N ARG A 189 -1.90 -3.39 3.54
CA ARG A 189 -3.35 -3.25 3.34
C ARG A 189 -3.70 -1.81 2.95
N LYS A 190 -4.30 -1.63 1.77
CA LYS A 190 -4.87 -0.34 1.31
C LYS A 190 -6.33 -0.13 1.72
N VAL A 191 -7.00 -1.16 2.25
CA VAL A 191 -8.34 -1.10 2.84
C VAL A 191 -8.33 -1.83 4.18
N ILE A 192 -8.72 -1.15 5.26
CA ILE A 192 -8.78 -1.70 6.63
C ILE A 192 -10.07 -1.28 7.33
N ALA A 193 -10.49 -2.03 8.35
CA ALA A 193 -11.61 -1.63 9.20
C ALA A 193 -11.16 -0.61 10.27
N PRO A 194 -12.10 0.12 10.90
CA PRO A 194 -11.81 0.84 12.15
C PRO A 194 -11.12 -0.06 13.17
N THR A 195 -10.16 0.47 13.93
CA THR A 195 -9.28 -0.26 14.87
C THR A 195 -8.36 -1.35 14.29
N GLU A 196 -8.42 -1.65 12.98
CA GLU A 196 -7.38 -2.45 12.32
C GLU A 196 -6.15 -1.60 12.01
N GLN A 197 -5.03 -2.27 11.75
CA GLN A 197 -3.73 -1.64 11.50
C GLN A 197 -3.22 -1.93 10.09
N ALA A 198 -2.54 -0.99 9.43
CA ALA A 198 -1.79 -1.23 8.20
C ALA A 198 -0.28 -1.02 8.44
N ASN A 199 0.54 -1.96 7.97
CA ASN A 199 2.00 -1.83 8.01
C ASN A 199 2.50 -1.13 6.74
N LEU A 200 3.37 -0.15 6.94
CA LEU A 200 3.91 0.74 5.93
C LEU A 200 5.42 0.59 5.89
N VAL A 201 6.00 0.51 4.69
CA VAL A 201 7.45 0.42 4.47
C VAL A 201 7.86 1.37 3.36
N VAL A 202 8.80 2.28 3.63
CA VAL A 202 9.43 3.09 2.58
C VAL A 202 10.51 2.29 1.89
N HIS A 203 10.32 2.04 0.61
CA HIS A 203 11.25 1.39 -0.29
C HIS A 203 11.95 2.40 -1.20
N TYR A 204 13.14 2.02 -1.71
CA TYR A 204 13.89 2.81 -2.67
C TYR A 204 14.77 1.95 -3.59
N GLN A 205 15.10 2.49 -4.76
CA GLN A 205 16.13 1.93 -5.64
C GLN A 205 17.54 2.27 -5.12
N GLU A 206 18.37 1.26 -4.87
CA GLU A 206 19.79 1.48 -4.56
C GLU A 206 20.57 1.84 -5.84
N GLY A 207 21.78 2.40 -5.69
CA GLY A 207 22.64 2.75 -6.82
C GLY A 207 22.42 4.16 -7.38
N TYR A 208 21.56 4.96 -6.76
CA TYR A 208 21.50 6.40 -7.03
C TYR A 208 22.87 7.04 -6.81
N SER A 209 23.48 7.47 -7.92
CA SER A 209 24.66 8.33 -7.96
C SER A 209 24.35 9.52 -8.87
N GLU A 210 25.00 10.65 -8.62
CA GLU A 210 24.67 11.93 -9.23
C GLU A 210 24.78 11.89 -10.76
N ALA A 211 23.82 12.44 -11.50
CA ALA A 211 24.09 12.90 -12.86
C ALA A 211 24.98 14.15 -12.77
N LYS A 212 26.20 14.13 -13.33
CA LYS A 212 27.19 15.23 -13.18
C LYS A 212 26.87 16.46 -14.05
N GLY A 213 25.67 16.54 -14.60
CA GLY A 213 25.16 17.67 -15.36
C GLY A 213 23.92 17.29 -16.19
N PRO A 214 23.22 18.28 -16.78
CA PRO A 214 21.98 18.08 -17.54
C PRO A 214 22.14 17.30 -18.87
N ASN A 215 23.35 16.85 -19.19
CA ASN A 215 23.68 15.99 -20.32
C ASN A 215 24.42 14.71 -19.91
N ASP A 216 24.56 14.42 -18.60
CA ASP A 216 25.24 13.21 -18.11
C ASP A 216 24.31 11.99 -18.19
N ILE A 217 24.01 11.60 -19.43
CA ILE A 217 23.27 10.39 -19.79
C ILE A 217 24.05 9.10 -19.50
N SER A 218 25.26 9.19 -18.93
CA SER A 218 26.15 8.07 -18.61
C SER A 218 25.90 7.47 -17.23
N ASN A 219 25.32 8.21 -16.28
CA ASN A 219 25.10 7.72 -14.92
C ASN A 219 23.75 6.99 -14.79
N LEU A 220 23.64 5.90 -15.55
CA LEU A 220 22.53 4.97 -15.48
C LEU A 220 22.62 4.14 -14.20
N ILE A 221 21.49 4.03 -13.51
CA ILE A 221 21.32 3.23 -12.29
C ILE A 221 20.99 1.80 -12.71
N LEU A 222 21.82 0.82 -12.33
CA LEU A 222 21.44 -0.59 -12.45
C LEU A 222 20.30 -0.86 -11.46
N LEU A 223 19.07 -1.05 -11.96
CA LEU A 223 17.93 -1.29 -11.08
C LEU A 223 18.06 -2.65 -10.40
N THR A 224 17.73 -2.69 -9.12
CA THR A 224 17.79 -3.88 -8.27
C THR A 224 16.50 -4.00 -7.46
N PRO A 225 16.24 -5.13 -6.78
CA PRO A 225 15.10 -5.21 -5.87
C PRO A 225 15.17 -4.16 -4.74
N LEU A 226 14.24 -3.20 -4.74
CA LEU A 226 13.35 -2.96 -3.59
C LEU A 226 14.01 -2.94 -2.20
N LYS A 227 15.00 -2.07 -1.95
CA LYS A 227 15.59 -1.95 -0.60
C LYS A 227 14.71 -1.12 0.33
N THR A 228 14.70 -1.45 1.62
CA THR A 228 14.04 -0.64 2.66
C THR A 228 14.93 0.54 3.04
N LEU A 229 14.34 1.73 3.13
CA LEU A 229 15.04 2.95 3.52
C LEU A 229 15.39 2.93 5.03
N SER A 230 16.48 3.60 5.45
CA SER A 230 16.80 3.77 6.87
C SER A 230 15.85 4.76 7.55
N ALA A 231 15.46 4.49 8.80
CA ALA A 231 14.67 5.43 9.62
C ALA A 231 15.34 6.81 9.72
N SER A 232 16.68 6.86 9.77
CA SER A 232 17.46 8.11 9.80
C SER A 232 17.27 9.04 8.59
N ARG A 233 16.63 8.57 7.51
CA ARG A 233 16.25 9.38 6.35
C ARG A 233 14.78 9.78 6.33
N VAL A 234 13.97 9.35 7.31
CA VAL A 234 12.60 9.84 7.49
C VAL A 234 12.65 11.05 8.42
N VAL A 235 12.14 12.19 7.94
CA VAL A 235 12.03 13.43 8.72
C VAL A 235 10.83 13.33 9.67
N ARG A 236 9.71 12.79 9.18
CA ARG A 236 8.47 12.54 9.93
C ARG A 236 7.47 11.73 9.11
N TRP A 237 6.55 11.06 9.80
CA TRP A 237 5.28 10.61 9.22
C TRP A 237 4.16 11.62 9.51
N THR A 238 3.11 11.62 8.67
CA THR A 238 1.90 12.43 8.87
C THR A 238 0.64 11.68 8.47
N ILE A 239 -0.49 12.02 9.10
CA ILE A 239 -1.84 11.57 8.75
C ILE A 239 -2.60 12.80 8.24
N ASN A 240 -3.08 12.79 7.01
CA ASN A 240 -3.75 13.92 6.37
C ASN A 240 -2.96 15.25 6.49
N GLY A 241 -1.63 15.16 6.42
CA GLY A 241 -0.70 16.30 6.56
C GLY A 241 -0.40 16.73 8.01
N VAL A 242 -1.03 16.12 9.01
CA VAL A 242 -0.82 16.42 10.45
C VAL A 242 0.22 15.47 11.04
N THR A 243 1.17 16.01 11.80
CA THR A 243 2.19 15.24 12.54
C THR A 243 1.69 14.88 13.94
N ALA A 244 2.12 13.74 14.46
CA ALA A 244 1.95 13.34 15.85
C ALA A 244 2.44 14.42 16.86
N GLY A 245 1.66 14.70 17.90
CA GLY A 245 2.12 15.41 19.11
C GLY A 245 2.41 16.92 19.00
N VAL A 246 2.00 17.61 17.93
CA VAL A 246 2.30 19.05 17.71
C VAL A 246 1.12 20.02 17.88
N GLY A 247 0.05 19.65 18.59
CA GLY A 247 -1.04 20.60 18.91
C GLY A 247 -2.06 20.09 19.94
N HIS A 248 -2.51 20.96 20.86
CA HIS A 248 -3.42 20.67 21.99
C HIS A 248 -4.89 20.40 21.59
N SER A 249 -5.13 19.46 20.68
CA SER A 249 -6.42 18.77 20.50
C SER A 249 -6.17 17.53 19.66
N ASP A 250 -5.87 16.43 20.35
CA ASP A 250 -5.26 15.24 19.75
C ASP A 250 -6.18 14.53 18.74
N ASN A 251 -5.97 14.83 17.46
CA ASN A 251 -6.74 14.36 16.29
C ASN A 251 -6.68 12.83 16.07
N TYR A 252 -5.95 12.13 16.93
CA TYR A 252 -5.77 10.68 16.97
C TYR A 252 -7.08 9.89 17.05
N ALA A 253 -8.12 10.41 17.72
CA ALA A 253 -9.42 9.76 17.80
C ALA A 253 -10.20 9.79 16.47
N VAL A 254 -9.90 10.78 15.60
CA VAL A 254 -10.66 11.07 14.38
C VAL A 254 -10.00 10.47 13.15
N ALA A 255 -8.66 10.54 13.04
CA ALA A 255 -7.92 10.11 11.85
C ALA A 255 -7.03 8.87 12.06
N GLY A 256 -6.88 8.37 13.29
CA GLY A 256 -6.03 7.22 13.62
C GLY A 256 -4.66 7.61 14.19
N GLN A 257 -3.79 6.63 14.42
CA GLN A 257 -2.44 6.80 14.98
C GLN A 257 -1.35 6.28 14.05
N ILE A 258 -0.11 6.75 14.23
CA ILE A 258 1.09 6.16 13.60
C ILE A 258 2.09 5.79 14.70
N THR A 259 2.61 4.57 14.63
CA THR A 259 3.75 4.08 15.42
C THR A 259 4.95 3.83 14.49
N GLU A 260 6.10 4.45 14.78
CA GLU A 260 7.28 4.45 13.91
C GLU A 260 8.38 3.46 14.34
N ASP A 261 9.03 2.79 13.39
CA ASP A 261 10.26 2.01 13.60
C ASP A 261 11.47 2.96 13.61
N ARG A 262 12.38 2.80 14.59
CA ARG A 262 13.55 3.67 14.77
C ARG A 262 14.81 3.23 14.02
N SER A 263 14.77 2.08 13.34
CA SER A 263 15.89 1.47 12.62
C SER A 263 15.71 1.55 11.10
N LEU A 264 14.52 1.19 10.62
CA LEU A 264 14.12 1.20 9.22
C LEU A 264 12.93 2.13 9.04
N ALA A 265 12.76 2.65 7.84
CA ALA A 265 11.65 3.54 7.48
C ALA A 265 10.34 2.74 7.37
N LYS A 266 9.85 2.27 8.52
CA LYS A 266 8.59 1.55 8.66
C LYS A 266 7.69 2.28 9.64
N ALA A 267 6.39 2.14 9.43
CA ALA A 267 5.38 2.62 10.33
C ALA A 267 4.22 1.62 10.40
N ALA A 268 3.50 1.63 11.50
CA ALA A 268 2.18 1.02 11.62
C ALA A 268 1.16 2.16 11.72
N TYR A 269 0.17 2.16 10.85
CA TYR A 269 -0.99 3.06 10.93
C TYR A 269 -2.16 2.32 11.59
N ASP A 270 -2.61 2.80 12.74
CA ASP A 270 -3.75 2.28 13.48
C ASP A 270 -5.00 3.08 13.12
N ALA A 271 -5.99 2.45 12.49
CA ALA A 271 -7.23 3.12 12.10
C ALA A 271 -8.02 3.63 13.31
N PRO A 272 -8.72 4.78 13.19
CA PRO A 272 -9.58 5.31 14.24
C PRO A 272 -10.73 4.34 14.59
N THR A 273 -11.44 4.61 15.69
CA THR A 273 -12.54 3.74 16.17
C THR A 273 -13.83 3.87 15.35
N ARG A 274 -13.88 4.77 14.37
CA ARG A 274 -14.96 5.00 13.40
C ARG A 274 -14.33 5.36 12.05
N GLU A 275 -15.11 5.40 10.98
CA GLU A 275 -14.62 5.95 9.70
C GLU A 275 -14.27 7.44 9.87
N PRO A 276 -13.10 7.90 9.37
CA PRO A 276 -12.68 9.29 9.44
C PRO A 276 -13.47 10.17 8.46
N GLU A 277 -13.62 11.47 8.75
CA GLU A 277 -14.29 12.42 7.84
C GLU A 277 -13.56 12.56 6.49
N THR A 278 -12.22 12.58 6.53
CA THR A 278 -11.36 12.52 5.34
C THR A 278 -10.96 11.07 5.09
N ASN A 279 -11.59 10.45 4.09
CA ASN A 279 -11.42 9.04 3.73
C ASN A 279 -11.43 8.91 2.18
N PRO A 280 -10.41 8.31 1.54
CA PRO A 280 -9.25 7.64 2.13
C PRO A 280 -8.33 8.60 2.91
N VAL A 281 -7.66 8.04 3.91
CA VAL A 281 -6.67 8.73 4.74
C VAL A 281 -5.35 8.78 3.99
N ALA A 282 -4.76 9.99 3.86
CA ALA A 282 -3.46 10.18 3.26
C ALA A 282 -2.35 10.00 4.32
N ILE A 283 -1.66 8.87 4.29
CA ILE A 283 -0.47 8.63 5.12
C ILE A 283 0.77 9.04 4.34
N ALA A 284 1.53 10.02 4.85
CA ALA A 284 2.69 10.54 4.14
C ALA A 284 3.98 10.42 4.94
N ALA A 285 5.07 10.06 4.25
CA ALA A 285 6.43 10.06 4.77
C ALA A 285 7.22 11.20 4.11
N GLU A 286 7.68 12.16 4.91
CA GLU A 286 8.62 13.18 4.46
C GLU A 286 10.03 12.62 4.63
N ILE A 287 10.77 12.43 3.53
CA ILE A 287 12.11 11.84 3.53
C ILE A 287 13.18 12.87 3.15
N ASP A 288 14.32 12.80 3.84
CA ASP A 288 15.49 13.61 3.58
C ASP A 288 16.31 13.01 2.42
N LEU A 289 16.42 13.73 1.32
CA LEU A 289 17.32 13.43 0.20
C LEU A 289 18.70 14.10 0.38
N LYS A 290 19.00 14.61 1.59
CA LYS A 290 20.22 15.34 1.95
C LYS A 290 20.38 16.60 1.08
N GLN A 291 21.45 16.67 0.29
CA GLN A 291 21.75 17.80 -0.60
C GLN A 291 20.69 18.04 -1.69
N PHE A 292 19.81 17.06 -1.96
CA PHE A 292 18.72 17.18 -2.93
C PHE A 292 17.39 17.64 -2.30
N GLY A 293 17.40 18.06 -1.03
CA GLY A 293 16.23 18.56 -0.33
C GLY A 293 15.36 17.44 0.25
N ARG A 294 14.03 17.61 0.20
CA ARG A 294 13.08 16.66 0.79
C ARG A 294 12.04 16.22 -0.22
N LEU A 295 11.57 14.99 -0.06
CA LEU A 295 10.51 14.40 -0.86
C LEU A 295 9.39 13.95 0.07
N ILE A 296 8.13 14.16 -0.32
CA ILE A 296 6.96 13.65 0.41
C ILE A 296 6.33 12.56 -0.44
N LEU A 297 6.33 11.34 0.10
CA LEU A 297 5.62 10.19 -0.47
C LEU A 297 4.25 10.10 0.20
N VAL A 298 3.19 9.77 -0.54
CA VAL A 298 1.83 9.70 0.01
C VAL A 298 1.16 8.39 -0.37
N GLN A 299 0.71 7.62 0.62
CA GLN A 299 -0.04 6.37 0.49
C GLN A 299 -1.46 6.59 1.02
N SER A 300 -2.47 6.32 0.19
CA SER A 300 -3.89 6.39 0.56
C SER A 300 -4.32 5.10 1.24
N ILE A 301 -5.04 5.18 2.37
CA ILE A 301 -5.64 4.02 3.04
C ILE A 301 -7.13 4.28 3.23
N GLN A 302 -7.96 3.43 2.65
CA GLN A 302 -9.40 3.45 2.88
C GLN A 302 -9.71 2.80 4.23
N VAL A 303 -10.36 3.55 5.13
CA VAL A 303 -10.92 2.98 6.36
C VAL A 303 -12.40 2.68 6.09
N GLU A 304 -12.76 1.43 5.80
CA GLU A 304 -14.15 1.03 5.56
C GLU A 304 -14.64 0.13 6.70
N SER A 305 -15.72 0.53 7.35
CA SER A 305 -16.43 -0.31 8.29
C SER A 305 -17.08 -1.50 7.60
N ASN A 306 -16.72 -2.69 8.08
CA ASN A 306 -17.41 -3.93 7.68
C ASN A 306 -18.90 -3.96 8.12
N SER A 307 -19.33 -3.00 8.94
CA SER A 307 -20.66 -2.92 9.55
C SER A 307 -21.28 -1.53 9.38
N LEU A 308 -22.58 -1.41 9.60
CA LEU A 308 -23.36 -0.17 9.54
C LEU A 308 -24.62 -0.37 10.39
N LEU A 309 -25.03 0.63 11.13
CA LEU A 309 -26.31 0.66 11.83
C LEU A 309 -27.04 1.94 11.46
N GLN A 310 -28.29 1.84 11.04
CA GLN A 310 -29.19 2.97 10.82
C GLN A 310 -30.50 2.69 11.54
N VAL A 311 -30.93 3.61 12.41
CA VAL A 311 -32.17 3.50 13.19
C VAL A 311 -32.82 4.88 13.26
N GLY A 312 -34.07 5.01 12.80
CA GLY A 312 -34.83 6.26 12.94
C GLY A 312 -34.24 7.47 12.22
N GLY A 313 -33.32 7.27 11.26
CA GLY A 313 -32.59 8.33 10.57
C GLY A 313 -31.18 8.59 11.11
N HIS A 314 -30.85 8.14 12.33
CA HIS A 314 -29.49 8.16 12.86
C HIS A 314 -28.64 7.07 12.19
N THR A 315 -27.38 7.37 11.91
CA THR A 315 -26.41 6.42 11.34
C THR A 315 -25.19 6.28 12.26
N ASP A 316 -24.81 5.05 12.58
CA ASP A 316 -23.51 4.69 13.14
C ASP A 316 -22.75 3.85 12.12
N SER A 317 -21.60 4.34 11.67
CA SER A 317 -20.74 3.63 10.72
C SER A 317 -19.91 2.53 11.37
N ASN A 318 -19.74 2.46 12.70
CA ASN A 318 -19.02 1.34 13.33
C ASN A 318 -19.72 0.79 14.58
N PRO A 319 -20.92 0.19 14.43
CA PRO A 319 -21.61 -0.46 15.53
C PRO A 319 -20.86 -1.72 15.99
N ALA A 320 -20.84 -1.97 17.29
CA ALA A 320 -20.34 -3.23 17.84
C ALA A 320 -21.41 -4.32 17.71
N ILE A 321 -21.07 -5.48 17.14
CA ILE A 321 -22.01 -6.60 16.97
C ILE A 321 -21.54 -7.81 17.77
N SER A 322 -22.39 -8.27 18.68
CA SER A 322 -22.28 -9.59 19.27
C SER A 322 -23.16 -10.57 18.48
N LEU A 323 -22.60 -11.70 18.07
CA LEU A 323 -23.32 -12.84 17.50
C LEU A 323 -23.07 -14.07 18.37
N THR A 324 -24.13 -14.76 18.77
CA THR A 324 -24.05 -15.97 19.59
C THR A 324 -24.88 -17.07 18.94
N VAL A 325 -24.31 -18.28 18.80
CA VAL A 325 -25.02 -19.46 18.33
C VAL A 325 -25.10 -20.47 19.47
N THR A 326 -26.31 -20.86 19.86
CA THR A 326 -26.58 -21.88 20.88
C THR A 326 -27.43 -22.98 20.25
N GLY A 327 -26.83 -24.15 20.01
CA GLY A 327 -27.48 -25.23 19.27
C GLY A 327 -27.88 -24.81 17.85
N LYS A 328 -29.19 -24.59 17.62
CA LYS A 328 -29.76 -24.08 16.36
C LYS A 328 -30.25 -22.63 16.44
N GLU A 329 -30.11 -21.96 17.57
CA GLU A 329 -30.53 -20.58 17.74
C GLU A 329 -29.36 -19.63 17.44
N LEU A 330 -29.58 -18.64 16.57
CA LEU A 330 -28.70 -17.49 16.42
C LEU A 330 -29.30 -16.29 17.15
N ARG A 331 -28.56 -15.70 18.09
CA ARG A 331 -28.85 -14.40 18.70
C ARG A 331 -27.86 -13.35 18.22
N ALA A 332 -28.34 -12.14 18.02
CA ALA A 332 -27.52 -10.99 17.70
C ALA A 332 -27.91 -9.77 18.54
N VAL A 333 -26.91 -9.00 18.94
CA VAL A 333 -27.08 -7.68 19.55
C VAL A 333 -26.14 -6.70 18.85
N VAL A 334 -26.72 -5.67 18.25
CA VAL A 334 -26.04 -4.57 17.56
C VAL A 334 -26.11 -3.35 18.48
N MET A 335 -24.96 -2.95 18.99
CA MET A 335 -24.79 -1.81 19.88
C MET A 335 -24.30 -0.60 19.06
N SER A 336 -24.74 0.60 19.45
CA SER A 336 -24.10 1.84 19.00
C SER A 336 -22.65 1.89 19.48
N GLY A 337 -21.83 2.78 18.90
CA GLY A 337 -20.47 3.03 19.39
C GLY A 337 -20.39 3.68 20.79
N MET A 338 -21.52 3.85 21.50
CA MET A 338 -21.57 4.16 22.94
C MET A 338 -21.85 2.92 23.80
N GLY A 339 -21.93 1.72 23.21
CA GLY A 339 -22.24 0.46 23.90
C GLY A 339 -23.72 0.25 24.21
N VAL A 340 -24.62 1.14 23.77
CA VAL A 340 -26.07 1.00 23.96
C VAL A 340 -26.63 0.00 22.95
N PRO A 341 -27.35 -1.06 23.35
CA PRO A 341 -28.03 -1.97 22.42
C PRO A 341 -29.12 -1.24 21.63
N MET A 342 -28.99 -1.21 20.29
CA MET A 342 -29.89 -0.49 19.40
C MET A 342 -30.77 -1.41 18.57
N VAL A 343 -30.26 -2.58 18.15
CA VAL A 343 -31.03 -3.60 17.42
C VAL A 343 -30.65 -4.98 17.95
N SER A 344 -31.64 -5.82 18.23
CA SER A 344 -31.43 -7.23 18.59
C SER A 344 -32.28 -8.13 17.71
N PHE A 345 -31.80 -9.34 17.41
CA PHE A 345 -32.60 -10.35 16.72
C PHE A 345 -32.29 -11.78 17.17
N ILE A 346 -33.28 -12.65 17.03
CA ILE A 346 -33.25 -14.07 17.39
C ILE A 346 -33.79 -14.88 16.20
N ILE A 347 -33.04 -15.90 15.77
CA ILE A 347 -33.43 -16.88 14.75
C ILE A 347 -33.40 -18.26 15.41
N PRO A 348 -34.52 -18.80 15.94
CA PRO A 348 -34.53 -20.06 16.70
C PRO A 348 -34.14 -21.31 15.90
N ASN A 349 -34.33 -21.27 14.58
CA ASN A 349 -34.02 -22.36 13.64
C ASN A 349 -33.03 -21.87 12.57
N PHE A 350 -31.87 -21.39 13.01
CA PHE A 350 -30.80 -20.91 12.16
C PHE A 350 -30.14 -22.04 11.38
N THR A 351 -29.97 -21.85 10.06
CA THR A 351 -29.43 -22.85 9.13
C THR A 351 -28.20 -22.33 8.35
N GLY A 352 -27.61 -21.20 8.77
CA GLY A 352 -26.46 -20.60 8.10
C GLY A 352 -26.87 -19.56 7.04
N LYS A 353 -26.26 -19.64 5.85
CA LYS A 353 -26.51 -18.73 4.74
C LYS A 353 -27.95 -18.83 4.23
N GLY A 354 -28.62 -17.69 4.03
CA GLY A 354 -30.01 -17.66 3.58
C GLY A 354 -30.72 -16.35 3.94
N THR A 355 -32.02 -16.29 3.66
CA THR A 355 -32.89 -15.15 4.01
C THR A 355 -33.91 -15.59 5.05
N TYR A 356 -34.05 -14.80 6.11
CA TYR A 356 -34.93 -15.05 7.25
C TYR A 356 -35.90 -13.88 7.39
N SER A 357 -37.20 -14.15 7.28
CA SER A 357 -38.26 -13.16 7.49
C SER A 357 -38.73 -13.17 8.95
N PHE A 358 -39.25 -12.04 9.43
CA PHE A 358 -39.75 -11.89 10.81
C PHE A 358 -41.29 -11.79 10.78
N PRO A 359 -42.01 -12.88 11.10
CA PRO A 359 -43.48 -12.91 11.02
C PRO A 359 -44.14 -12.30 12.27
N GLU A 360 -45.45 -12.48 12.40
CA GLU A 360 -46.18 -12.24 13.64
C GLU A 360 -45.54 -13.03 14.81
N PRO A 361 -45.24 -12.40 15.97
CA PRO A 361 -44.55 -13.05 17.09
C PRO A 361 -45.50 -13.96 17.90
N LYS A 362 -45.85 -15.11 17.32
CA LYS A 362 -46.66 -16.17 17.94
C LYS A 362 -45.94 -17.52 17.87
N GLY A 363 -45.65 -18.11 19.03
CA GLY A 363 -44.88 -19.34 19.12
C GLY A 363 -43.39 -19.14 18.84
N THR A 364 -42.68 -20.21 18.48
CA THR A 364 -41.24 -20.15 18.21
C THR A 364 -40.97 -19.64 16.79
N VAL A 365 -40.82 -18.32 16.64
CA VAL A 365 -40.56 -17.64 15.36
C VAL A 365 -39.33 -16.73 15.45
N ASN A 366 -38.93 -16.15 14.32
CA ASN A 366 -37.87 -15.14 14.29
C ASN A 366 -38.38 -13.84 14.92
N GLU A 367 -37.58 -13.25 15.80
CA GLU A 367 -37.93 -12.02 16.54
C GLU A 367 -36.84 -10.96 16.40
N ALA A 368 -37.23 -9.69 16.23
CA ALA A 368 -36.32 -8.56 16.18
C ALA A 368 -36.90 -7.34 16.88
N THR A 369 -36.03 -6.61 17.58
CA THR A 369 -36.36 -5.36 18.28
C THR A 369 -35.38 -4.25 17.92
N ALA A 370 -35.82 -3.00 18.00
CA ALA A 370 -35.01 -1.80 17.79
C ALA A 370 -35.29 -0.73 18.85
N ILE A 371 -34.31 0.11 19.17
CA ILE A 371 -34.37 1.18 20.17
C ILE A 371 -33.69 2.43 19.59
N ILE A 372 -34.22 3.62 19.88
CA ILE A 372 -33.65 4.92 19.45
C ILE A 372 -33.15 5.72 20.65
N ASP A 373 -33.99 5.81 21.69
CA ASP A 373 -33.72 6.42 23.00
C ASP A 373 -34.10 5.43 24.12
N TYR A 374 -33.70 5.69 25.37
CA TYR A 374 -33.83 4.83 26.56
C TYR A 374 -35.29 4.53 27.04
N GLY A 375 -36.24 4.31 26.13
CA GLY A 375 -37.66 4.02 26.40
C GLY A 375 -38.12 2.66 25.86
N SER A 376 -39.40 2.55 25.52
CA SER A 376 -39.99 1.32 24.98
C SER A 376 -39.46 1.01 23.58
N GLY A 377 -39.02 -0.24 23.37
CA GLY A 377 -38.52 -0.70 22.07
C GLY A 377 -39.60 -0.82 21.00
N TYR A 378 -39.15 -0.70 19.75
CA TYR A 378 -39.90 -0.98 18.53
C TYR A 378 -39.73 -2.46 18.16
N ILE A 379 -40.76 -3.10 17.60
CA ILE A 379 -40.75 -4.52 17.20
C ILE A 379 -41.06 -4.69 15.70
N GLN A 380 -40.92 -5.89 15.14
CA GLN A 380 -41.04 -6.20 13.70
C GLN A 380 -42.41 -5.95 13.02
N GLY A 381 -43.38 -5.34 13.71
CA GLY A 381 -44.74 -5.07 13.21
C GLY A 381 -45.66 -4.60 14.34
N TYR A 382 -46.95 -4.49 14.10
CA TYR A 382 -47.93 -4.12 15.13
C TYR A 382 -49.30 -4.72 14.87
N TYR A 383 -50.13 -4.79 15.91
CA TYR A 383 -51.56 -5.12 15.78
C TYR A 383 -52.37 -3.85 15.55
N ARG A 384 -53.20 -3.82 14.52
CA ARG A 384 -54.14 -2.71 14.31
C ARG A 384 -55.04 -2.52 15.53
N PRO A 385 -55.25 -1.28 16.00
CA PRO A 385 -56.30 -0.99 16.97
C PRO A 385 -57.65 -1.54 16.51
N TYR A 386 -58.43 -2.08 17.45
CA TYR A 386 -59.78 -2.61 17.28
C TYR A 386 -59.95 -3.88 16.43
N THR A 387 -59.17 -4.10 15.36
CA THR A 387 -59.30 -5.31 14.52
C THR A 387 -58.38 -6.44 14.92
N SER A 388 -57.31 -6.17 15.68
CA SER A 388 -56.28 -7.15 16.06
C SER A 388 -55.62 -7.86 14.86
N GLU A 389 -55.65 -7.22 13.68
CA GLU A 389 -54.93 -7.67 12.48
C GLU A 389 -53.43 -7.34 12.62
N TRP A 390 -52.56 -8.30 12.34
CA TRP A 390 -51.11 -8.08 12.32
C TRP A 390 -50.65 -7.36 11.04
N VAL A 391 -49.94 -6.26 11.22
CA VAL A 391 -49.26 -5.50 10.17
C VAL A 391 -47.76 -5.71 10.33
N SER A 392 -47.15 -6.47 9.41
CA SER A 392 -45.70 -6.68 9.38
C SER A 392 -44.97 -5.45 8.90
N GLY A 393 -43.79 -5.19 9.48
CA GLY A 393 -42.83 -4.22 8.97
C GLY A 393 -41.89 -4.74 7.89
N ASN A 394 -42.15 -5.95 7.36
CA ASN A 394 -41.35 -6.61 6.33
C ASN A 394 -39.85 -6.73 6.69
N VAL A 395 -39.56 -6.82 7.99
CA VAL A 395 -38.20 -7.03 8.48
C VAL A 395 -37.66 -8.34 7.91
N THR A 396 -36.47 -8.25 7.33
CA THR A 396 -35.79 -9.34 6.64
C THR A 396 -34.30 -9.32 6.98
N LEU A 397 -33.75 -10.48 7.35
CA LEU A 397 -32.33 -10.72 7.57
C LEU A 397 -31.79 -11.58 6.43
N THR A 398 -30.79 -11.09 5.69
CA THR A 398 -30.05 -11.87 4.70
C THR A 398 -28.66 -12.18 5.23
N ILE A 399 -28.34 -13.45 5.43
CA ILE A 399 -26.97 -13.92 5.72
C ILE A 399 -26.31 -14.29 4.39
N SER A 400 -25.27 -13.54 4.01
CA SER A 400 -24.57 -13.71 2.73
C SER A 400 -23.34 -14.62 2.83
N GLU A 401 -22.72 -14.66 4.01
CA GLU A 401 -21.54 -15.46 4.36
C GLU A 401 -21.73 -16.01 5.79
N HIS A 402 -21.43 -17.29 6.02
CA HIS A 402 -21.41 -17.87 7.36
C HIS A 402 -20.30 -18.94 7.43
N GLY A 403 -19.18 -18.60 8.06
CA GLY A 403 -17.99 -19.47 8.08
C GLY A 403 -17.97 -20.56 9.18
N GLY A 404 -18.91 -20.55 10.13
CA GLY A 404 -18.87 -21.40 11.32
C GLY A 404 -18.06 -20.79 12.48
N SER A 405 -17.63 -21.62 13.43
CA SER A 405 -16.91 -21.19 14.63
C SER A 405 -15.59 -20.48 14.32
N GLY A 406 -15.35 -19.34 14.98
CA GLY A 406 -14.16 -18.50 14.81
C GLY A 406 -14.04 -17.78 13.45
N LYS A 407 -14.97 -17.98 12.53
CA LYS A 407 -14.97 -17.35 11.20
C LYS A 407 -16.09 -16.31 11.09
N PRO A 408 -15.91 -15.25 10.27
CA PRO A 408 -16.92 -14.23 10.13
C PRO A 408 -18.24 -14.78 9.58
N THR A 409 -19.33 -14.18 10.03
CA THR A 409 -20.65 -14.21 9.43
C THR A 409 -20.97 -12.82 8.94
N ARG A 410 -21.42 -12.69 7.68
CA ARG A 410 -21.88 -11.43 7.10
C ARG A 410 -23.37 -11.47 6.85
N GLY A 411 -24.03 -10.35 7.11
CA GLY A 411 -25.42 -10.20 6.75
C GLY A 411 -25.90 -8.76 6.72
N THR A 412 -27.13 -8.61 6.26
CA THR A 412 -27.88 -7.37 6.31
C THR A 412 -29.25 -7.62 6.94
N LEU A 413 -29.69 -6.74 7.83
CA LEU A 413 -31.06 -6.70 8.32
C LEU A 413 -31.69 -5.39 7.86
N ALA A 414 -32.89 -5.42 7.31
CA ALA A 414 -33.62 -4.21 6.93
C ALA A 414 -35.14 -4.39 7.08
N GLY A 415 -35.83 -3.30 7.41
CA GLY A 415 -37.28 -3.24 7.47
C GLY A 415 -37.79 -2.04 8.26
N THR A 416 -39.10 -2.02 8.50
CA THR A 416 -39.73 -1.04 9.40
C THR A 416 -39.99 -1.69 10.75
N PHE A 417 -39.66 -1.00 11.85
CA PHE A 417 -39.96 -1.43 13.21
C PHE A 417 -41.00 -0.49 13.81
N TYR A 418 -41.89 -0.99 14.67
CA TYR A 418 -43.05 -0.24 15.16
C TYR A 418 -43.14 -0.17 16.69
N GLN A 419 -43.53 1.00 17.19
CA GLN A 419 -43.99 1.23 18.55
C GLN A 419 -45.45 1.70 18.45
N GLY A 420 -46.40 0.81 18.77
CA GLY A 420 -47.80 1.03 18.41
C GLY A 420 -47.94 1.17 16.88
N THR A 421 -48.56 2.24 16.39
CA THR A 421 -48.68 2.52 14.95
C THR A 421 -47.52 3.33 14.38
N THR A 422 -46.58 3.80 15.20
CA THR A 422 -45.44 4.65 14.77
C THR A 422 -44.30 3.76 14.26
N GLY A 423 -43.94 3.90 12.99
CA GLY A 423 -42.91 3.10 12.34
C GLY A 423 -41.60 3.86 12.11
N ILE A 424 -40.46 3.17 12.27
CA ILE A 424 -39.12 3.66 11.95
C ILE A 424 -38.41 2.74 10.97
N GLY A 425 -37.61 3.32 10.07
CA GLY A 425 -36.71 2.55 9.22
C GLY A 425 -35.49 2.07 10.01
N VAL A 426 -35.16 0.78 9.86
CA VAL A 426 -33.93 0.17 10.40
C VAL A 426 -33.15 -0.49 9.26
N ARG A 427 -31.84 -0.28 9.24
CA ARG A 427 -30.89 -1.01 8.39
C ARG A 427 -29.65 -1.37 9.19
N VAL A 428 -29.18 -2.61 9.04
CA VAL A 428 -27.91 -3.09 9.59
C VAL A 428 -27.13 -3.75 8.46
N LYS A 429 -25.85 -3.41 8.30
CA LYS A 429 -24.81 -4.21 7.62
C LYS A 429 -23.93 -4.77 8.75
N PHE A 430 -23.53 -6.03 8.72
CA PHE A 430 -22.61 -6.55 9.73
C PHE A 430 -21.63 -7.59 9.19
N LYS A 431 -20.47 -7.65 9.83
CA LYS A 431 -19.51 -8.75 9.81
C LYS A 431 -19.04 -8.99 11.24
N ALA A 432 -19.31 -10.16 11.80
CA ALA A 432 -18.82 -10.55 13.12
C ALA A 432 -18.59 -12.06 13.18
N ALA A 433 -17.63 -12.52 14.00
CA ALA A 433 -17.44 -13.93 14.26
C ALA A 433 -18.43 -14.38 15.35
N PRO A 434 -19.26 -15.42 15.13
CA PRO A 434 -20.17 -15.89 16.17
C PRO A 434 -19.42 -16.63 17.27
N VAL A 435 -19.79 -16.36 18.52
CA VAL A 435 -19.44 -17.18 19.67
C VAL A 435 -20.38 -18.38 19.70
N TYR A 436 -19.83 -19.59 19.73
CA TYR A 436 -20.62 -20.82 19.84
C TYR A 436 -20.67 -21.25 21.30
N ILE A 437 -21.89 -21.38 21.83
CA ILE A 437 -22.15 -21.92 23.16
C ILE A 437 -22.65 -23.37 22.97
N PRO A 438 -22.02 -24.36 23.61
CA PRO A 438 -22.37 -25.78 23.46
C PRO A 438 -23.76 -26.12 24.03
#